data_AF-A0A2R7P1C8-F1
#
_entry.id   AF-A0A2R7P1C8-F1
#
_cell.length_a   1.000
_cell.length_b   1.000
_cell.length_c   1.000
_cell.angle_alpha   90.00
_cell.angle_beta   90.00
_cell.angle_gamma   90.00
#
_symmetry.space_group_name_H-M   'P 1'
#
loop_
_entity.id
_entity.type
_entity.pdbx_description
1 polymer ?
#
loop_
_entity_poly.entity_id
_entity_poly.type
_entity_poly.pdbx_seq_one_letter_code
_entity_poly.pdbx_strand_id
1 'polypeptide(L)'
;TGLLENLVSMGLRTSVKVLDVDTVTASRAVAGALNIAVGDAVQKAVRVRSTKEGPLSHITTYVPADIARQFGRRELARKPILVLLEESGVNVGRAHQTISAKLADAVVARHLDVSVGSALLAVRRLIYDDQERPVQWLHGLYRPDRYEYEMQLSRVGSIDAKVWVSKELSAQFH
;
A
#
# COMPACT_ATOMS: atom_id res chain seq x y z
N THR A 1 -17.22 -9.77 -1.40
CA THR A 1 -16.44 -9.07 -0.34
C THR A 1 -15.81 -7.88 -1.01
N GLY A 2 -15.97 -6.69 -0.42
CA GLY A 2 -15.50 -5.46 -1.05
C GLY A 2 -13.98 -5.46 -1.26
N LEU A 3 -13.54 -4.56 -2.13
CA LEU A 3 -12.14 -4.43 -2.51
C LEU A 3 -11.24 -4.07 -1.32
N LEU A 4 -11.76 -3.29 -0.35
CA LEU A 4 -11.02 -2.86 0.83
C LEU A 4 -10.79 -4.03 1.80
N GLU A 5 -11.78 -4.89 1.99
CA GLU A 5 -11.68 -6.10 2.82
C GLU A 5 -10.67 -7.09 2.24
N ASN A 6 -10.59 -7.20 0.90
CA ASN A 6 -9.58 -8.02 0.24
C ASN A 6 -8.16 -7.48 0.54
N LEU A 7 -7.97 -6.15 0.61
CA LEU A 7 -6.69 -5.54 0.97
C LEU A 7 -6.31 -5.78 2.43
N VAL A 8 -7.29 -5.79 3.35
CA VAL A 8 -7.08 -6.17 4.75
C VAL A 8 -6.69 -7.64 4.85
N SER A 9 -7.45 -8.53 4.21
CA SER A 9 -7.19 -9.98 4.19
C SER A 9 -5.82 -10.33 3.61
N MET A 10 -5.45 -9.71 2.49
CA MET A 10 -4.10 -9.79 1.93
C MET A 10 -3.06 -9.33 2.94
N GLY A 11 -3.33 -8.21 3.61
CA GLY A 11 -2.44 -7.68 4.62
C GLY A 11 -2.18 -8.67 5.76
N LEU A 12 -3.22 -9.34 6.25
CA LEU A 12 -3.14 -10.31 7.34
C LEU A 12 -2.36 -11.59 6.96
N ARG A 13 -2.21 -11.90 5.67
CA ARG A 13 -1.46 -13.06 5.16
C ARG A 13 0.04 -12.79 4.96
N THR A 14 0.51 -11.60 5.31
CA THR A 14 1.91 -11.19 5.12
C THR A 14 2.54 -10.80 6.46
N SER A 15 3.84 -11.02 6.58
CA SER A 15 4.65 -10.41 7.63
C SER A 15 5.12 -9.01 7.20
N VAL A 16 5.40 -8.14 8.16
CA VAL A 16 5.82 -6.75 7.91
C VAL A 16 7.14 -6.46 8.60
N LYS A 17 8.12 -5.99 7.84
CA LYS A 17 9.31 -5.33 8.36
C LYS A 17 9.16 -3.83 8.17
N VAL A 18 9.10 -3.09 9.27
CA VAL A 18 9.07 -1.62 9.24
C VAL A 18 10.50 -1.11 9.07
N LEU A 19 10.80 -0.52 7.92
CA LEU A 19 12.11 0.04 7.62
C LEU A 19 12.27 1.43 8.23
N ASP A 20 11.25 2.27 8.08
CA ASP A 20 11.26 3.67 8.44
C ASP A 20 9.86 4.12 8.87
N VAL A 21 9.78 4.99 9.89
CA VAL A 21 8.54 5.67 10.32
C VAL A 21 8.94 6.98 10.97
N ASP A 22 8.62 8.09 10.29
CA ASP A 22 8.93 9.44 10.76
C ASP A 22 7.77 10.39 10.48
N THR A 23 7.70 11.47 11.26
CA THR A 23 6.88 12.63 10.91
C THR A 23 7.72 13.57 10.06
N VAL A 24 7.24 13.86 8.85
CA VAL A 24 7.91 14.72 7.88
C VAL A 24 6.98 15.83 7.41
N THR A 25 7.54 16.88 6.83
CA THR A 25 6.76 17.94 6.17
C THR A 25 6.27 17.47 4.81
N ALA A 26 5.00 17.69 4.50
CA ALA A 26 4.40 17.31 3.22
C ALA A 26 5.05 18.06 2.05
N SER A 27 5.67 17.30 1.14
CA SER A 27 6.10 17.82 -0.16
C SER A 27 4.89 18.27 -0.98
N ARG A 28 5.10 19.06 -2.04
CA ARG A 28 4.02 19.50 -2.94
C ARG A 28 3.16 18.35 -3.46
N ALA A 29 3.77 17.22 -3.81
CA ALA A 29 3.06 16.04 -4.30
C ALA A 29 2.21 15.38 -3.20
N VAL A 30 2.78 15.23 -2.00
CA VAL A 30 2.06 14.65 -0.85
C VAL A 30 0.91 15.56 -0.42
N ALA A 31 1.16 16.86 -0.33
CA ALA A 31 0.17 17.86 0.03
C ALA A 31 -0.99 17.89 -0.97
N GLY A 32 -0.69 17.89 -2.27
CA GLY A 32 -1.71 17.83 -3.31
C GLY A 32 -2.53 16.54 -3.28
N ALA A 33 -1.89 15.38 -3.06
CA ALA A 33 -2.60 14.11 -2.97
C ALA A 33 -3.49 14.02 -1.71
N LEU A 34 -3.02 14.52 -0.57
CA LEU A 34 -3.73 14.47 0.70
C LEU A 34 -4.70 15.65 0.91
N ASN A 35 -4.73 16.61 -0.02
CA ASN A 35 -5.50 17.86 0.10
C ASN A 35 -5.20 18.61 1.41
N ILE A 36 -3.91 18.80 1.70
CA ILE A 36 -3.40 19.55 2.86
C ILE A 36 -2.44 20.63 2.38
N ALA A 37 -1.99 21.52 3.27
CA ALA A 37 -1.02 22.55 2.90
C ALA A 37 0.38 21.95 2.71
N VAL A 38 1.16 22.55 1.81
CA VAL A 38 2.58 22.22 1.68
C VAL A 38 3.28 22.59 2.98
N GLY A 39 4.08 21.67 3.53
CA GLY A 39 4.73 21.85 4.83
C GLY A 39 3.97 21.22 6.00
N ASP A 40 2.69 20.88 5.85
CA ASP A 40 1.92 20.22 6.90
C ASP A 40 2.57 18.89 7.33
N ALA A 41 2.45 18.57 8.61
CA ALA A 41 3.02 17.35 9.16
C ALA A 41 2.26 16.11 8.66
N VAL A 42 3.00 15.12 8.17
CA VAL A 42 2.50 13.80 7.78
C VAL A 42 3.39 12.71 8.34
N GLN A 43 2.81 11.59 8.76
CA GLN A 43 3.59 10.39 9.00
C GLN A 43 3.96 9.75 7.67
N LYS A 44 5.26 9.56 7.43
CA LYS A 44 5.79 8.72 6.36
C LYS A 44 6.23 7.39 6.97
N ALA A 45 5.71 6.28 6.45
CA ALA A 45 6.14 4.94 6.85
C ALA A 45 6.58 4.11 5.64
N VAL A 46 7.76 3.50 5.72
CA VAL A 46 8.32 2.61 4.69
C VAL A 46 8.38 1.19 5.25
N ARG A 47 7.79 0.24 4.53
CA ARG A 47 7.61 -1.14 4.99
C ARG A 47 7.91 -2.11 3.86
N VAL A 48 8.52 -3.23 4.20
CA VAL A 48 8.57 -4.42 3.34
C VAL A 48 7.56 -5.41 3.86
N ARG A 49 6.69 -5.90 2.97
CA ARG A 49 5.81 -7.03 3.26
C ARG A 49 6.39 -8.29 2.63
N SER A 50 6.22 -9.40 3.33
CA SER A 50 6.75 -10.70 2.90
C SER A 50 5.74 -11.80 3.12
N THR A 51 5.77 -12.80 2.25
CA THR A 51 5.11 -14.10 2.46
C THR A 51 6.15 -15.11 2.95
N LYS A 52 5.79 -16.40 3.03
CA LYS A 52 6.76 -17.46 3.39
C LYS A 52 7.83 -17.63 2.31
N GLU A 53 7.49 -17.30 1.07
CA GLU A 53 8.33 -17.41 -0.12
C GLU A 53 9.31 -16.21 -0.25
N GLY A 54 9.17 -15.19 0.61
CA GLY A 54 10.09 -14.05 0.74
C GLY A 54 9.44 -12.67 0.52
N PRO A 55 10.22 -11.64 0.15
CA PRO A 55 9.69 -10.29 -0.07
C PRO A 55 8.62 -10.26 -1.16
N LEU A 56 7.58 -9.47 -0.91
CA LEU A 56 6.43 -9.30 -1.81
C LEU A 56 6.33 -7.85 -2.30
N SER A 57 6.47 -6.89 -1.37
CA SER A 57 6.27 -5.48 -1.70
C SER A 57 7.07 -4.55 -0.81
N HIS A 58 7.44 -3.41 -1.38
CA HIS A 58 8.05 -2.28 -0.72
C HIS A 58 7.07 -1.11 -0.78
N ILE A 59 6.52 -0.72 0.36
CA ILE A 59 5.39 0.19 0.47
C ILE A 59 5.79 1.42 1.27
N THR A 60 5.58 2.59 0.69
CA THR A 60 5.60 3.87 1.40
C THR A 60 4.18 4.38 1.56
N THR A 61 3.81 4.80 2.77
CA THR A 61 2.52 5.42 3.06
C THR A 61 2.72 6.79 3.69
N TYR A 62 1.88 7.74 3.32
CA TYR A 62 1.75 9.07 3.91
C TYR A 62 0.37 9.19 4.54
N VAL A 63 0.32 9.61 5.80
CA VAL A 63 -0.93 9.82 6.56
C VAL A 63 -0.87 11.19 7.23
N PRO A 64 -1.91 12.03 7.15
CA PRO A 64 -2.00 13.29 7.90
C PRO A 64 -1.67 13.08 9.39
N ALA A 65 -0.86 13.97 9.98
CA ALA A 65 -0.38 13.78 11.35
C ALA A 65 -1.53 13.74 12.37
N ASP A 66 -2.66 14.40 12.11
CA ASP A 66 -3.82 14.36 13.00
C ASP A 66 -4.41 12.96 13.16
N ILE A 67 -4.37 12.15 12.11
CA ILE A 67 -4.77 10.75 12.11
C ILE A 67 -3.64 9.88 12.66
N ALA A 68 -2.41 10.09 12.15
CA ALA A 68 -1.28 9.22 12.41
C ALA A 68 -0.75 9.24 13.86
N ARG A 69 -1.14 10.24 14.67
CA ARG A 69 -0.77 10.32 16.11
C ARG A 69 -1.21 9.10 16.92
N GLN A 70 -2.18 8.33 16.43
CA GLN A 70 -2.74 7.18 17.14
C GLN A 70 -1.95 5.87 16.93
N PHE A 71 -1.02 5.81 15.97
CA PHE A 71 -0.24 4.59 15.69
C PHE A 71 1.18 4.87 15.24
N GLY A 72 2.12 4.01 15.64
CA GLY A 72 3.53 4.14 15.30
C GLY A 72 4.11 2.84 14.72
N ARG A 73 5.44 2.73 14.79
CA ARG A 73 6.20 1.59 14.27
C ARG A 73 5.69 0.24 14.77
N ARG A 74 5.30 0.14 16.05
CA ARG A 74 4.86 -1.11 16.67
C ARG A 74 3.53 -1.60 16.07
N GLU A 75 2.57 -0.70 15.93
CA GLU A 75 1.26 -0.97 15.36
C GLU A 75 1.38 -1.31 13.87
N LEU A 76 2.16 -0.51 13.14
CA LEU A 76 2.43 -0.70 11.70
C LEU A 76 3.10 -2.03 11.37
N ALA A 77 3.82 -2.63 12.32
CA ALA A 77 4.43 -3.96 12.19
C ALA A 77 3.44 -5.11 12.38
N ARG A 78 2.27 -4.85 13.01
CA ARG A 78 1.33 -5.89 13.45
C ARG A 78 -0.01 -5.85 12.74
N LYS A 79 -0.48 -4.66 12.36
CA LYS A 79 -1.83 -4.45 11.82
C LYS A 79 -1.79 -3.87 10.40
N PRO A 80 -2.72 -4.26 9.52
CA PRO A 80 -2.94 -3.57 8.24
C PRO A 80 -3.27 -2.09 8.48
N ILE A 81 -2.77 -1.20 7.60
CA ILE A 81 -2.97 0.25 7.80
C ILE A 81 -4.43 0.67 7.73
N LEU A 82 -5.29 0.00 6.96
CA LEU A 82 -6.72 0.30 6.93
C LEU A 82 -7.37 0.11 8.31
N VAL A 83 -7.02 -0.97 9.01
CA VAL A 83 -7.48 -1.22 10.39
C VAL A 83 -6.97 -0.12 11.33
N LEU A 84 -5.73 0.34 11.16
CA LEU A 84 -5.18 1.42 11.98
C LEU A 84 -5.87 2.76 11.73
N LEU A 85 -6.29 3.04 10.50
CA LEU A 85 -7.06 4.25 10.18
C LEU A 85 -8.43 4.19 10.88
N GLU A 86 -9.14 3.06 10.79
CA GLU A 86 -10.41 2.86 11.48
C GLU A 86 -10.29 2.96 13.00
N GLU A 87 -9.27 2.33 13.59
CA GLU A 87 -8.95 2.46 15.03
C GLU A 87 -8.59 3.90 15.44
N SER A 88 -8.19 4.75 14.47
CA SER A 88 -7.93 6.18 14.69
C SER A 88 -9.17 7.06 14.53
N GLY A 89 -10.36 6.46 14.33
CA GLY A 89 -11.63 7.16 14.15
C GLY A 89 -11.94 7.54 12.69
N VAL A 90 -11.22 7.00 11.71
CA VAL A 90 -11.50 7.22 10.29
C VAL A 90 -12.52 6.21 9.79
N ASN A 91 -13.69 6.67 9.34
CA ASN A 91 -14.63 5.84 8.61
C ASN A 91 -14.18 5.73 7.15
N VAL A 92 -13.56 4.61 6.76
CA VAL A 92 -13.04 4.45 5.39
C VAL A 92 -14.20 4.35 4.39
N GLY A 93 -14.25 5.26 3.43
CA GLY A 93 -15.31 5.33 2.42
C GLY A 93 -14.92 4.68 1.10
N ARG A 94 -13.97 5.28 0.37
CA ARG A 94 -13.56 4.81 -0.97
C ARG A 94 -12.06 4.88 -1.19
N ALA A 95 -11.61 4.25 -2.27
CA ALA A 95 -10.22 4.31 -2.70
C ALA A 95 -10.13 4.61 -4.19
N HIS A 96 -9.15 5.43 -4.58
CA HIS A 96 -8.71 5.56 -5.97
C HIS A 96 -7.34 4.90 -6.10
N GLN A 97 -7.23 3.90 -6.96
CA GLN A 97 -5.98 3.21 -7.25
C GLN A 97 -5.55 3.35 -8.71
N THR A 98 -4.25 3.55 -8.92
CA THR A 98 -3.59 3.49 -10.23
C THR A 98 -2.51 2.42 -10.20
N ILE A 99 -2.41 1.64 -11.27
CA ILE A 99 -1.39 0.60 -11.45
C ILE A 99 -0.56 0.95 -12.70
N SER A 100 0.75 0.79 -12.61
CA SER A 100 1.72 1.04 -13.68
C SER A 100 2.94 0.13 -13.49
N ALA A 101 3.98 0.32 -14.30
CA ALA A 101 5.25 -0.40 -14.13
C ALA A 101 6.39 0.59 -13.78
N LYS A 102 7.35 0.13 -12.97
CA LYS A 102 8.59 0.86 -12.66
C LYS A 102 9.76 -0.12 -12.55
N LEU A 103 10.96 0.32 -12.91
CA LEU A 103 12.18 -0.44 -12.68
C LEU A 103 12.65 -0.31 -11.22
N ALA A 104 13.14 -1.41 -10.65
CA ALA A 104 13.73 -1.43 -9.31
C ALA A 104 15.02 -0.59 -9.28
N ASP A 105 15.07 0.40 -8.38
CA ASP A 105 16.34 1.05 -8.02
C ASP A 105 17.14 0.19 -7.04
N ALA A 106 18.38 0.60 -6.73
CA ALA A 106 19.26 -0.17 -5.84
C ALA A 106 18.71 -0.41 -4.44
N VAL A 107 17.91 0.52 -3.90
CA VAL A 107 17.35 0.41 -2.54
C VAL A 107 16.20 -0.60 -2.55
N VAL A 108 15.28 -0.44 -3.49
CA VAL A 108 14.11 -1.31 -3.63
C VAL A 108 14.55 -2.73 -4.03
N ALA A 109 15.50 -2.86 -4.96
CA ALA A 109 16.03 -4.16 -5.40
C ALA A 109 16.58 -4.98 -4.23
N ARG A 110 17.38 -4.35 -3.36
CA ARG A 110 17.91 -4.97 -2.15
C ARG A 110 16.80 -5.44 -1.20
N HIS A 111 15.77 -4.61 -1.00
CA HIS A 111 14.68 -4.94 -0.09
C HIS A 111 13.71 -6.00 -0.64
N LEU A 112 13.59 -6.09 -1.95
CA LEU A 112 12.71 -7.05 -2.63
C LEU A 112 13.41 -8.33 -3.07
N ASP A 113 14.74 -8.42 -2.89
CA ASP A 113 15.53 -9.56 -3.33
C ASP A 113 15.34 -9.84 -4.83
N VAL A 114 15.61 -8.79 -5.62
CA VAL A 114 15.59 -8.80 -7.08
C VAL A 114 16.78 -8.00 -7.62
N SER A 115 17.08 -8.16 -8.91
CA SER A 115 18.13 -7.36 -9.56
C SER A 115 17.71 -5.89 -9.71
N VAL A 116 18.70 -4.99 -9.72
CA VAL A 116 18.47 -3.60 -10.16
C VAL A 116 17.96 -3.63 -11.60
N GLY A 117 16.96 -2.81 -11.90
CA GLY A 117 16.31 -2.81 -13.21
C GLY A 117 15.22 -3.86 -13.39
N SER A 118 14.97 -4.75 -12.42
CA SER A 118 13.81 -5.66 -12.49
C SER A 118 12.50 -4.87 -12.58
N ALA A 119 11.58 -5.30 -13.44
CA ALA A 119 10.26 -4.69 -13.56
C ALA A 119 9.43 -4.96 -12.30
N LEU A 120 8.79 -3.91 -11.78
CA LEU A 120 7.91 -3.96 -10.62
C LEU A 120 6.54 -3.39 -10.99
N LEU A 121 5.49 -3.97 -10.40
CA LEU A 121 4.16 -3.37 -10.44
C LEU A 121 4.13 -2.18 -9.46
N ALA A 122 3.93 -0.99 -10.00
CA ALA A 122 3.87 0.25 -9.25
C ALA A 122 2.41 0.64 -9.01
N VAL A 123 1.98 0.50 -7.75
CA VAL A 123 0.63 0.82 -7.29
C VAL A 123 0.65 2.15 -6.54
N ARG A 124 -0.20 3.09 -6.95
CA ARG A 124 -0.53 4.27 -6.16
C ARG A 124 -1.97 4.16 -5.69
N ARG A 125 -2.23 4.42 -4.41
CA ARG A 125 -3.58 4.38 -3.86
C ARG A 125 -3.83 5.56 -2.94
N LEU A 126 -4.93 6.25 -3.16
CA LEU A 126 -5.44 7.28 -2.28
C LEU A 126 -6.73 6.77 -1.61
N ILE A 127 -6.74 6.74 -0.28
CA ILE A 127 -7.90 6.37 0.52
C ILE A 127 -8.61 7.64 0.94
N TYR A 128 -9.94 7.61 0.88
CA TYR A 128 -10.83 8.66 1.33
C TYR A 128 -11.70 8.12 2.47
N ASP A 129 -12.03 8.98 3.42
CA ASP A 129 -13.08 8.70 4.38
C ASP A 129 -14.49 8.89 3.78
N ASP A 130 -15.52 8.65 4.57
CA ASP A 130 -16.94 8.82 4.21
C ASP A 130 -17.36 10.29 3.97
N GLN A 131 -16.48 11.24 4.31
CA GLN A 131 -16.65 12.68 4.08
C GLN A 131 -15.78 13.19 2.92
N GLU A 132 -15.25 12.28 2.09
CA GLU A 132 -14.43 12.60 0.92
C GLU A 132 -13.09 13.29 1.24
N ARG A 133 -12.63 13.22 2.49
CA ARG A 133 -11.30 13.69 2.87
C ARG A 133 -10.24 12.61 2.56
N PRO A 134 -9.13 12.96 1.89
CA PRO A 134 -8.03 12.02 1.72
C PRO A 134 -7.31 11.72 3.05
N VAL A 135 -7.23 10.44 3.42
CA VAL A 135 -6.68 10.02 4.74
C VAL A 135 -5.40 9.21 4.64
N GLN A 136 -5.08 8.64 3.48
CA GLN A 136 -3.82 7.93 3.27
C GLN A 136 -3.43 7.89 1.80
N TRP A 137 -2.19 8.26 1.50
CA TRP A 137 -1.59 8.10 0.18
C TRP A 137 -0.50 7.04 0.20
N LEU A 138 -0.65 6.00 -0.61
CA LEU A 138 0.24 4.84 -0.68
C LEU A 138 0.96 4.80 -2.02
N HIS A 139 2.25 4.53 -1.97
CA HIS A 139 3.10 4.12 -3.08
C HIS A 139 3.68 2.73 -2.79
N GLY A 140 3.22 1.73 -3.52
CA GLY A 140 3.70 0.35 -3.41
C GLY A 140 4.41 -0.10 -4.66
N LEU A 141 5.53 -0.78 -4.49
CA LEU A 141 6.23 -1.50 -5.54
C LEU A 141 6.14 -3.00 -5.21
N TYR A 142 5.58 -3.77 -6.13
CA TYR A 142 5.27 -5.18 -5.94
C TYR A 142 6.05 -6.02 -6.95
N ARG A 143 6.49 -7.19 -6.48
CA ARG A 143 7.10 -8.22 -7.30
C ARG A 143 6.06 -8.87 -8.22
N PRO A 144 6.14 -8.75 -9.55
CA PRO A 144 5.13 -9.28 -10.45
C PRO A 144 5.11 -10.82 -10.47
N ASP A 145 6.22 -11.47 -10.10
CA ASP A 145 6.31 -12.93 -9.94
C ASP A 145 5.59 -13.44 -8.68
N ARG A 146 5.13 -12.56 -7.79
CA ARG A 146 4.51 -12.92 -6.50
C ARG A 146 3.20 -12.19 -6.22
N TYR A 147 2.88 -11.16 -7.01
CA TYR A 147 1.71 -10.33 -6.85
C TYR A 147 1.02 -10.15 -8.20
N GLU A 148 -0.26 -10.51 -8.23
CA GLU A 148 -1.12 -10.29 -9.38
C GLU A 148 -2.28 -9.37 -8.96
N TYR A 149 -2.69 -8.50 -9.89
CA TYR A 149 -3.90 -7.70 -9.71
C TYR A 149 -4.97 -8.20 -10.67
N GLU A 150 -5.96 -8.89 -10.12
CA GLU A 150 -7.10 -9.39 -10.87
C GLU A 150 -8.29 -8.41 -10.72
N MET A 151 -9.00 -8.16 -11.82
CA MET A 151 -10.24 -7.39 -11.79
C MET A 151 -11.21 -8.01 -12.77
N GLN A 152 -12.38 -8.40 -12.27
CA GLN A 152 -13.47 -8.85 -13.11
C GLN A 152 -14.31 -7.62 -13.50
N LEU A 153 -14.74 -7.55 -14.76
CA LEU A 153 -15.53 -6.45 -15.30
C LEU A 153 -16.77 -7.01 -15.98
N SER A 154 -17.95 -6.48 -15.66
CA SER A 154 -19.20 -6.80 -16.36
C SER A 154 -19.81 -5.54 -16.94
N ARG A 155 -20.65 -5.75 -17.94
CA ARG A 155 -21.45 -4.71 -18.57
C ARG A 155 -22.61 -4.34 -17.63
N VAL A 156 -22.30 -3.52 -16.62
CA VAL A 156 -23.22 -2.94 -15.61
C VAL A 156 -23.90 -3.97 -14.68
N GLY A 157 -23.68 -3.79 -13.36
CA GLY A 157 -24.64 -4.24 -12.34
C GLY A 157 -24.22 -5.36 -11.39
N SER A 158 -23.03 -5.98 -11.49
CA SER A 158 -22.79 -7.18 -10.67
C SER A 158 -21.35 -7.68 -10.52
N ILE A 159 -20.30 -6.84 -10.43
CA ILE A 159 -18.96 -7.40 -10.15
C ILE A 159 -18.15 -6.68 -9.06
N ASP A 160 -17.66 -7.50 -8.13
CA ASP A 160 -16.63 -7.21 -7.11
C ASP A 160 -15.21 -7.36 -7.70
N ALA A 161 -14.33 -6.40 -7.45
CA ALA A 161 -12.90 -6.56 -7.73
C ALA A 161 -12.20 -7.38 -6.62
N LYS A 162 -11.42 -8.41 -6.98
CA LYS A 162 -10.70 -9.28 -6.04
C LYS A 162 -9.19 -9.22 -6.26
N VAL A 163 -8.45 -8.95 -5.19
CA VAL A 163 -6.97 -8.97 -5.23
C VAL A 163 -6.48 -10.27 -4.59
N TRP A 164 -5.69 -11.04 -5.33
CA TRP A 164 -5.06 -12.27 -4.85
C TRP A 164 -3.55 -12.13 -4.83
N VAL A 165 -2.92 -12.64 -3.77
CA VAL A 165 -1.47 -12.88 -3.76
C VAL A 165 -1.31 -14.38 -3.96
N SER A 166 -0.72 -14.75 -5.10
CA SER A 166 -0.48 -16.14 -5.43
C SER A 166 0.29 -16.84 -4.29
N LYS A 167 -0.22 -17.99 -3.85
CA LYS A 167 0.51 -18.90 -2.96
C LYS A 167 1.41 -19.87 -3.74
N GLU A 168 1.16 -20.03 -5.03
CA GLU A 168 1.85 -20.95 -5.93
C GLU A 168 1.82 -20.36 -7.33
N LEU A 169 2.95 -19.84 -7.78
CA LEU A 169 3.30 -19.80 -9.19
C LEU A 169 4.79 -20.09 -9.25
N SER A 170 5.08 -21.37 -9.41
CA SER A 170 6.30 -21.84 -10.05
C SER A 170 6.34 -21.25 -11.46
N ALA A 171 6.74 -19.99 -11.58
CA ALA A 171 7.08 -19.44 -12.87
C ALA A 171 8.51 -19.90 -13.16
N GLN A 172 8.63 -21.10 -13.74
CA GLN A 172 9.75 -21.42 -14.60
C GLN A 172 9.73 -20.39 -15.73
N PHE A 173 10.58 -19.39 -15.63
CA PHE A 173 10.96 -18.60 -16.79
C PHE A 173 12.18 -19.30 -17.39
N HIS A 174 12.00 -19.91 -18.55
CA HIS A 174 13.08 -20.31 -19.44
C HIS A 174 13.82 -19.08 -19.97
#